data_AF-A0A8X6VHB3-F1
#
_entry.id   AF-A0A8X6VHB3-F1
#
_cell.length_a   1.000
_cell.length_b   1.000
_cell.length_c   1.000
_cell.angle_alpha   90.00
_cell.angle_beta   90.00
_cell.angle_gamma   90.00
#
_symmetry.space_group_name_H-M   'P 1'
#
loop_
_entity.id
_entity.type
_entity.pdbx_description
1 polymer ?
#
loop_
_entity_poly.entity_id
_entity_poly.type
_entity_poly.pdbx_seq_one_letter_code
_entity_poly.pdbx_strand_id
1 'polypeptide(L)'
;MSIIVKLKKVGLKLVAEEIDLTAPREAKRVDLKRLIEESDVFKEDYEFVKTVIEQLLEETKTQESEHNGQLELERLKLERVKAELELAQLRTNASNSETSFNKCETEPCIDVFIKSVRTLTIKVPSKSEVWGYFFASLERELTATKMYRKGLRQRFC
;
A
#
# COMPACT_ATOMS: atom_id res chain seq x y z
N MET A 1 -17.48 -32.27 28.58
CA MET A 1 -16.18 -31.67 28.24
C MET A 1 -15.95 -30.50 29.19
N SER A 2 -14.86 -30.48 29.97
CA SER A 2 -14.60 -29.40 30.94
C SER A 2 -14.37 -28.06 30.24
N ILE A 3 -15.17 -27.04 30.59
CA ILE A 3 -15.03 -25.65 30.11
C ILE A 3 -13.64 -25.06 30.40
N ILE A 4 -12.99 -25.54 31.46
CA ILE A 4 -11.63 -25.17 31.90
C ILE A 4 -10.57 -25.40 30.79
N VAL A 5 -10.80 -26.34 29.86
CA VAL A 5 -9.85 -26.61 28.77
C VAL A 5 -9.69 -25.41 27.82
N LYS A 6 -10.72 -24.55 27.71
CA LYS A 6 -10.72 -23.39 26.81
C LYS A 6 -9.82 -22.25 27.31
N LEU A 7 -9.49 -22.23 28.59
CA LEU A 7 -8.70 -21.15 29.18
C LEU A 7 -7.18 -21.30 28.92
N LYS A 8 -6.53 -20.15 28.69
CA LYS A 8 -5.07 -20.02 28.66
C LYS A 8 -4.51 -20.10 30.09
N LYS A 9 -3.20 -20.32 30.23
CA LYS A 9 -2.52 -20.43 31.54
C LYS A 9 -2.79 -19.24 32.47
N VAL A 10 -2.88 -18.03 31.91
CA VAL A 10 -3.19 -16.81 32.67
C VAL A 10 -4.62 -16.86 33.21
N GLY A 11 -5.60 -17.18 32.36
CA GLY A 11 -7.00 -17.34 32.78
C GLY A 11 -7.18 -18.41 33.86
N LEU A 12 -6.46 -19.54 33.79
CA LEU A 12 -6.51 -20.56 34.85
C LEU A 12 -5.97 -20.06 36.20
N LYS A 13 -4.99 -19.16 36.20
CA LYS A 13 -4.50 -18.57 37.45
C LYS A 13 -5.52 -17.60 38.05
N LEU A 14 -6.16 -16.80 37.21
CA LEU A 14 -7.21 -15.88 37.63
C LEU A 14 -8.41 -16.63 38.20
N VAL A 15 -8.85 -17.71 37.55
CA VAL A 15 -9.91 -18.58 38.10
C VAL A 15 -9.51 -19.14 39.46
N ALA A 16 -8.27 -19.63 39.60
CA ALA A 16 -7.79 -20.17 40.88
C ALA A 16 -7.75 -19.10 41.97
N GLU A 17 -7.35 -17.87 41.64
CA GLU A 17 -7.35 -16.73 42.56
C GLU A 17 -8.77 -16.33 42.98
N GLU A 18 -9.74 -16.33 42.05
CA GLU A 18 -11.14 -15.99 42.30
C GLU A 18 -11.87 -17.02 43.18
N ILE A 19 -11.45 -18.28 43.12
CA ILE A 19 -11.98 -19.36 43.99
C ILE A 19 -11.13 -19.59 45.25
N ASP A 20 -10.32 -18.58 45.63
CA ASP A 20 -9.45 -18.57 46.81
C ASP A 20 -8.43 -19.72 46.89
N LEU A 21 -8.07 -20.30 45.75
CA LEU A 21 -7.03 -21.33 45.66
C LEU A 21 -5.65 -20.72 45.49
N THR A 22 -4.70 -21.16 46.32
CA THR A 22 -3.30 -20.76 46.19
C THR A 22 -2.66 -21.42 44.96
N ALA A 23 -2.68 -20.71 43.83
CA ALA A 23 -2.03 -21.16 42.60
C ALA A 23 -0.51 -20.91 42.64
N PRO A 24 0.34 -21.94 42.47
CA PRO A 24 1.79 -21.76 42.45
C PRO A 24 2.23 -20.90 41.26
N ARG A 25 3.18 -19.98 41.48
CA ARG A 25 3.67 -19.04 40.45
C ARG A 25 4.21 -19.76 39.20
N GLU A 26 4.84 -20.90 39.39
CA GLU A 26 5.43 -21.74 38.33
C GLU A 26 4.58 -22.95 37.90
N ALA A 27 3.35 -23.08 38.40
CA ALA A 27 2.50 -24.22 38.06
C ALA A 27 2.29 -24.39 36.54
N LYS A 28 2.26 -25.64 36.07
CA LYS A 28 1.94 -25.96 34.68
C LYS A 28 0.44 -25.82 34.45
N ARG A 29 0.04 -25.58 33.20
CA ARG A 29 -1.38 -25.46 32.81
C ARG A 29 -2.21 -26.68 33.25
N VAL A 30 -1.64 -27.87 33.13
CA VAL A 30 -2.30 -29.14 33.52
C VAL A 30 -2.47 -29.23 35.04
N ASP A 31 -1.47 -28.79 35.80
CA ASP A 31 -1.53 -28.81 37.27
C ASP A 31 -2.57 -27.82 37.80
N LEU A 32 -2.62 -26.61 37.22
CA LEU A 32 -3.65 -25.61 37.55
C LEU A 32 -5.06 -26.13 37.23
N LYS A 33 -5.23 -26.79 36.07
CA LYS A 33 -6.52 -27.38 35.69
C LYS A 33 -6.99 -28.41 36.70
N ARG A 34 -6.10 -29.34 37.07
CA ARG A 34 -6.39 -30.37 38.05
C ARG A 34 -6.71 -29.78 39.42
N LEU A 35 -5.94 -28.78 39.85
CA LEU A 35 -6.13 -28.09 41.13
C LEU A 35 -7.53 -27.45 41.23
N ILE A 36 -8.00 -26.82 40.16
CA ILE A 36 -9.36 -26.25 40.10
C ILE A 36 -10.41 -27.36 40.07
N GLU A 37 -10.23 -28.41 39.26
CA GLU A 37 -11.19 -29.52 39.17
C GLU A 37 -11.32 -30.34 40.47
N GLU A 38 -10.25 -30.40 41.29
CA GLU A 38 -10.22 -31.12 42.55
C GLU A 38 -10.77 -30.30 43.73
N SER A 39 -10.91 -28.98 43.57
CA SER A 39 -11.45 -28.07 44.58
C SER A 39 -12.88 -28.42 44.98
N ASP A 40 -13.12 -28.31 46.27
CA ASP A 40 -14.40 -28.17 46.95
C ASP A 40 -15.32 -27.12 46.30
N VAL A 41 -14.83 -25.90 46.07
CA VAL A 41 -15.62 -24.83 45.42
C VAL A 41 -16.10 -25.24 44.02
N PHE A 42 -15.26 -25.93 43.25
CA PHE A 42 -15.65 -26.42 41.92
C PHE A 42 -16.73 -27.51 41.97
N LYS A 43 -16.77 -28.30 43.05
CA LYS A 43 -17.74 -29.38 43.27
C LYS A 43 -19.05 -28.87 43.87
N GLU A 44 -18.95 -27.90 44.78
CA GLU A 44 -20.09 -27.32 45.50
C GLU A 44 -20.80 -26.25 44.68
N ASP A 45 -20.04 -25.34 44.05
CA ASP A 45 -20.57 -24.23 43.27
C ASP A 45 -19.99 -24.18 41.85
N TYR A 46 -20.32 -25.21 41.08
CA TYR A 46 -19.91 -25.34 39.68
C TYR A 46 -20.39 -24.16 38.81
N GLU A 47 -21.59 -23.63 39.07
CA GLU A 47 -22.15 -22.53 38.25
C GLU A 47 -21.42 -21.20 38.50
N PHE A 48 -20.98 -20.94 39.73
CA PHE A 48 -20.09 -19.82 40.01
C PHE A 48 -18.78 -19.94 39.21
N VAL A 49 -18.09 -21.08 39.30
CA VAL A 49 -16.83 -21.27 38.58
C VAL A 49 -17.02 -21.20 37.06
N LYS A 50 -18.15 -21.71 36.56
CA LYS A 50 -18.52 -21.59 35.15
C LYS A 50 -18.72 -20.13 34.73
N THR A 51 -19.40 -19.33 35.55
CA THR A 51 -19.60 -17.89 35.29
C THR A 51 -18.27 -17.14 35.23
N VAL A 52 -17.36 -17.39 36.18
CA VAL A 52 -16.01 -16.80 36.19
C VAL A 52 -15.23 -17.17 34.92
N ILE A 53 -15.29 -18.45 34.50
CA ILE A 53 -14.63 -18.92 33.29
C ILE A 53 -15.21 -18.25 32.04
N GLU A 54 -16.53 -18.11 31.96
CA GLU A 54 -17.21 -17.46 30.83
C GLU A 54 -16.85 -15.97 30.75
N GLN A 55 -16.84 -15.27 31.89
CA GLN A 55 -16.44 -13.86 31.96
C GLN A 55 -15.00 -13.66 31.47
N LEU A 56 -14.05 -14.45 31.97
CA LEU A 56 -12.65 -14.37 31.53
C LEU A 56 -12.48 -14.69 30.04
N LEU A 57 -13.30 -15.59 29.49
CA LEU A 57 -13.25 -15.92 28.06
C LEU A 57 -13.70 -14.72 27.21
N GLU A 58 -14.76 -14.02 27.62
CA GLU A 58 -15.24 -12.82 26.92
C GLU A 58 -14.27 -11.63 27.07
N GLU A 59 -13.66 -11.44 28.23
CA GLU A 59 -12.63 -10.42 28.46
C GLU A 59 -11.38 -10.64 27.57
N THR A 60 -10.93 -11.90 27.42
CA THR A 60 -9.80 -12.19 26.53
C THR A 60 -10.12 -11.95 25.05
N LYS A 61 -11.35 -12.25 24.63
CA LYS A 61 -11.80 -12.05 23.24
C LYS A 61 -11.93 -10.56 22.89
N THR A 62 -12.42 -9.76 23.82
CA THR A 62 -12.52 -8.30 23.66
C THR A 62 -11.14 -7.65 23.59
N GLN A 63 -10.21 -7.99 24.50
CA GLN A 63 -8.83 -7.50 24.45
C GLN A 63 -8.09 -7.87 23.15
N GLU A 64 -8.25 -9.10 22.66
CA GLU A 64 -7.64 -9.52 21.39
C GLU A 64 -8.17 -8.70 20.20
N SER A 65 -9.46 -8.37 20.21
CA SER A 65 -10.06 -7.56 19.14
C SER A 65 -9.59 -6.10 19.16
N GLU A 66 -9.48 -5.49 20.34
CA GLU A 66 -8.99 -4.12 20.51
C GLU A 66 -7.51 -4.00 20.16
N HIS A 67 -6.69 -4.96 20.63
CA HIS A 67 -5.27 -4.99 20.33
C HIS A 67 -5.00 -5.20 18.82
N ASN A 68 -5.78 -6.06 18.17
CA ASN A 68 -5.66 -6.26 16.73
C ASN A 68 -6.07 -5.01 15.93
N GLY A 69 -7.16 -4.35 16.33
CA GLY A 69 -7.60 -3.09 15.70
C GLY A 69 -6.57 -1.97 15.84
N GLN A 70 -5.92 -1.87 17.01
CA GLN A 70 -4.87 -0.87 17.26
C GLN A 70 -3.63 -1.12 16.38
N LEU A 71 -3.20 -2.38 16.25
CA LEU A 71 -2.08 -2.76 15.38
C LEU A 71 -2.37 -2.48 13.89
N GLU A 72 -3.58 -2.78 13.42
CA GLU A 72 -3.96 -2.49 12.03
C GLU A 72 -3.98 -0.99 11.75
N LEU A 73 -4.51 -0.19 12.69
CA LEU A 73 -4.52 1.26 12.58
C LEU A 73 -3.10 1.84 12.55
N GLU A 74 -2.20 1.33 13.41
CA GLU A 74 -0.80 1.76 13.44
C GLU A 74 -0.08 1.39 12.14
N ARG A 75 -0.30 0.18 11.62
CA ARG A 75 0.25 -0.25 10.33
C ARG A 75 -0.21 0.66 9.19
N LEU A 76 -1.49 1.00 9.14
CA LEU A 76 -2.08 1.84 8.09
C LEU A 76 -1.58 3.29 8.16
N LYS A 77 -1.41 3.82 9.38
CA LYS A 77 -0.75 5.12 9.60
C LYS A 77 0.68 5.13 9.09
N LEU A 78 1.44 4.05 9.36
CA LEU A 78 2.83 3.95 8.96
C LEU A 78 2.97 3.85 7.43
N GLU A 79 2.08 3.13 6.77
CA GLU A 79 2.00 3.03 5.32
C GLU A 79 1.70 4.39 4.66
N ARG A 80 0.77 5.17 5.23
CA ARG A 80 0.50 6.53 4.79
C ARG A 80 1.73 7.44 4.91
N VAL A 81 2.43 7.41 6.05
CA VAL A 81 3.63 8.23 6.26
C VAL A 81 4.73 7.87 5.25
N LYS A 82 4.92 6.58 4.95
CA LYS A 82 5.87 6.15 3.91
C LYS A 82 5.52 6.68 2.53
N ALA A 83 4.25 6.61 2.14
CA ALA A 83 3.79 7.14 0.85
C ALA A 83 3.97 8.67 0.75
N GLU A 84 3.65 9.41 1.82
CA GLU A 84 3.87 10.87 1.86
C GLU A 84 5.37 11.23 1.77
N LEU A 85 6.24 10.45 2.41
CA LEU A 85 7.70 10.63 2.35
C LEU A 85 8.24 10.36 0.94
N GLU A 86 7.83 9.27 0.30
CA GLU A 86 8.22 8.95 -1.08
C GLU A 86 7.79 10.04 -2.07
N LEU A 87 6.55 10.55 -1.93
CA LEU A 87 6.08 11.69 -2.71
C LEU A 87 6.89 12.96 -2.46
N ALA A 88 7.27 13.24 -1.22
CA ALA A 88 8.13 14.37 -0.89
C ALA A 88 9.51 14.23 -1.53
N GLN A 89 10.11 13.03 -1.49
CA GLN A 89 11.39 12.74 -2.14
C GLN A 89 11.32 12.92 -3.66
N LEU A 90 10.26 12.43 -4.31
CA LEU A 90 10.06 12.63 -5.75
C LEU A 90 9.92 14.12 -6.09
N ARG A 91 9.20 14.89 -5.27
CA ARG A 91 9.06 16.35 -5.44
C ARG A 91 10.40 17.08 -5.27
N THR A 92 11.21 16.73 -4.26
CA THR A 92 12.53 17.34 -4.07
C THR A 92 13.52 16.94 -5.17
N ASN A 93 13.43 15.70 -5.66
CA ASN A 93 14.27 15.24 -6.77
C ASN A 93 13.87 15.93 -8.08
N ALA A 94 12.58 16.16 -8.30
CA ALA A 94 12.07 16.97 -9.40
C ALA A 94 12.57 18.43 -9.30
N SER A 95 12.45 19.09 -8.14
CA SER A 95 12.93 20.46 -7.97
C SER A 95 14.47 20.61 -8.06
N ASN A 96 15.22 19.60 -7.62
CA ASN A 96 16.68 19.57 -7.77
C ASN A 96 17.09 19.30 -9.24
N SER A 97 16.26 18.60 -10.01
CA SER A 97 16.44 18.46 -11.47
C SER A 97 16.12 19.76 -12.23
N GLU A 98 15.22 20.59 -11.70
CA GLU A 98 14.87 21.89 -12.29
C GLU A 98 15.98 22.95 -12.11
N THR A 99 16.85 22.80 -11.10
CA THR A 99 18.03 23.69 -10.94
C THR A 99 19.24 23.21 -11.76
N SER A 100 19.14 22.05 -12.41
CA SER A 100 20.16 21.50 -13.33
C SER A 100 19.85 21.80 -14.81
N PHE A 101 19.00 22.80 -15.11
CA PHE A 101 18.70 23.21 -16.48
C PHE A 101 19.80 24.01 -17.19
N ASN A 102 21.03 24.02 -16.67
CA ASN A 102 22.20 24.65 -17.28
C ASN A 102 23.28 23.67 -17.76
N LYS A 103 22.92 22.43 -18.10
CA LYS A 103 23.81 21.53 -18.86
C LYS A 103 23.10 20.95 -20.09
N CYS A 104 22.75 21.85 -21.00
CA CYS A 104 22.49 21.50 -22.39
C CYS A 104 23.83 21.46 -23.15
N GLU A 105 24.62 20.40 -22.97
CA GLU A 105 25.84 20.22 -23.81
C GLU A 105 25.89 18.90 -24.60
N THR A 106 24.93 17.98 -24.48
CA THR A 106 25.05 16.72 -25.25
C THR A 106 23.77 16.11 -25.82
N GLU A 107 22.61 16.76 -25.74
CA GLU A 107 21.44 16.35 -26.52
C GLU A 107 20.66 17.57 -27.03
N PRO A 108 20.13 17.54 -28.28
CA PRO A 108 19.36 18.66 -28.80
C PRO A 108 18.09 18.80 -27.96
N CYS A 109 18.09 19.79 -27.07
CA CYS A 109 16.98 20.18 -26.21
C CYS A 109 15.66 20.18 -27.00
N ILE A 110 14.61 19.61 -26.41
CA ILE A 110 13.27 19.48 -27.03
C ILE A 110 12.77 20.83 -27.57
N ASP A 111 13.13 21.95 -26.93
CA ASP A 111 12.81 23.29 -27.41
C ASP A 111 13.45 23.64 -28.76
N VAL A 112 14.68 23.18 -29.01
CA VAL A 112 15.35 23.35 -30.31
C VAL A 112 14.65 22.50 -31.35
N PHE A 113 14.22 21.28 -30.99
CA PHE A 113 13.44 20.43 -31.88
C PHE A 113 12.10 21.08 -32.25
N ILE A 114 11.34 21.57 -31.26
CA ILE A 114 10.05 22.24 -31.47
C ILE A 114 10.24 23.50 -32.35
N LYS A 115 11.27 24.31 -32.10
CA LYS A 115 11.60 25.48 -32.93
C LYS A 115 12.03 25.10 -34.36
N SER A 116 12.61 23.92 -34.55
CA SER A 116 13.00 23.41 -35.87
C SER A 116 11.82 22.84 -36.68
N VAL A 117 10.68 22.56 -36.04
CA VAL A 117 9.46 22.11 -36.74
C VAL A 117 8.89 23.28 -37.51
N ARG A 118 8.88 23.16 -38.85
CA ARG A 118 8.20 24.13 -39.72
C ARG A 118 6.70 23.85 -39.69
N THR A 119 5.94 24.75 -39.06
CA THR A 119 4.48 24.69 -39.06
C THR A 119 3.93 25.43 -40.27
N LEU A 120 3.09 24.76 -41.06
CA LEU A 120 2.34 25.36 -42.17
C LEU A 120 0.86 25.41 -41.80
N THR A 121 0.28 26.60 -41.81
CA THR A 121 -1.16 26.79 -41.60
C THR A 121 -1.87 26.76 -42.95
N ILE A 122 -2.66 25.72 -43.19
CA ILE A 122 -3.44 25.56 -44.42
C ILE A 122 -4.93 25.61 -44.11
N LYS A 123 -5.71 26.20 -45.01
CA LYS A 123 -7.17 26.20 -44.89
C LYS A 123 -7.70 24.80 -45.18
N VAL A 124 -8.56 24.30 -44.29
CA VAL A 124 -9.22 23.00 -44.47
C VAL A 124 -10.32 23.14 -45.52
N PRO A 125 -10.37 22.28 -46.56
CA PRO A 125 -11.44 22.30 -47.54
C PRO A 125 -12.81 22.00 -46.90
N SER A 126 -13.83 22.78 -47.23
CA SER A 126 -15.20 22.61 -46.71
C SER A 126 -16.05 21.61 -47.51
N LYS A 127 -15.63 21.27 -48.74
CA LYS A 127 -16.34 20.40 -49.67
C LYS A 127 -15.65 19.05 -49.80
N SER A 128 -16.39 17.94 -49.72
CA SER A 128 -15.86 16.56 -49.71
C SER A 128 -15.12 16.20 -51.00
N GLU A 129 -15.53 16.76 -52.14
CA GLU A 129 -14.97 16.44 -53.46
C GLU A 129 -13.52 16.94 -53.65
N VAL A 130 -13.08 17.91 -52.82
CA VAL A 130 -11.77 18.56 -52.95
C VAL A 130 -10.70 17.93 -52.04
N TRP A 131 -11.11 17.04 -51.13
CA TRP A 131 -10.19 16.41 -50.17
C TRP A 131 -9.13 15.54 -50.83
N GLY A 132 -9.46 14.87 -51.94
CA GLY A 132 -8.50 14.07 -52.70
C GLY A 132 -7.32 14.91 -53.20
N TYR A 133 -7.58 16.09 -53.76
CA TYR A 133 -6.53 17.00 -54.24
C TYR A 133 -5.77 17.68 -53.09
N PHE A 134 -6.45 17.95 -51.99
CA PHE A 134 -5.85 18.51 -50.79
C PHE A 134 -4.80 17.56 -50.20
N PHE A 135 -5.15 16.29 -49.97
CA PHE A 135 -4.20 15.30 -49.46
C PHE A 135 -3.10 15.00 -50.47
N ALA A 136 -3.41 14.86 -51.76
CA ALA A 136 -2.39 14.65 -52.79
C ALA A 136 -1.36 15.80 -52.86
N SER A 137 -1.79 17.06 -52.65
CA SER A 137 -0.88 18.20 -52.54
C SER A 137 0.02 18.11 -51.31
N LEU A 138 -0.54 17.73 -50.15
CA LEU A 138 0.26 17.57 -48.92
C LEU A 138 1.27 16.43 -49.03
N GLU A 139 0.86 15.29 -49.57
CA GLU A 139 1.73 14.14 -49.79
C GLU A 139 2.88 14.50 -50.73
N ARG A 140 2.60 15.23 -51.81
CA ARG A 140 3.62 15.70 -52.77
C ARG A 140 4.61 16.67 -52.11
N GLU A 141 4.16 17.63 -51.32
CA GLU A 141 5.03 18.61 -50.64
C GLU A 141 5.90 17.93 -49.56
N LEU A 142 5.31 17.00 -48.79
CA LEU A 142 6.00 16.21 -47.76
C LEU A 142 7.02 15.22 -48.36
N THR A 143 6.77 14.71 -49.56
CA THR A 143 7.71 13.79 -50.25
C THR A 143 8.79 14.55 -51.02
N ALA A 144 8.47 15.70 -51.62
CA ALA A 144 9.46 16.58 -52.27
C ALA A 144 10.52 17.07 -51.28
N THR A 145 10.11 17.45 -50.06
CA THR A 145 11.04 17.83 -48.98
C THR A 145 11.94 16.67 -48.51
N LYS A 146 11.45 15.42 -48.55
CA LYS A 146 12.28 14.22 -48.30
C LYS A 146 13.31 13.98 -49.40
N MET A 147 13.00 14.29 -50.67
CA MET A 147 13.95 14.15 -51.78
C MET A 147 15.10 15.17 -51.72
N TYR A 148 14.83 16.42 -51.33
CA TYR A 148 15.89 17.42 -51.13
C TYR A 148 16.85 17.07 -49.98
N ARG A 149 16.39 16.36 -48.94
CA ARG A 149 17.27 15.86 -47.85
C ARG A 149 18.13 14.66 -48.26
N LYS A 150 17.70 13.84 -49.22
CA LYS A 150 18.52 12.73 -49.76
C LYS A 150 19.53 13.20 -50.82
N GLY A 151 19.19 14.24 -51.60
CA GLY A 151 20.09 14.81 -52.61
C GLY A 151 21.26 15.67 -52.09
N LEU A 152 21.18 16.15 -50.84
CA LEU A 152 22.27 16.96 -50.25
C LEU A 152 23.40 16.13 -49.60
N ARG A 153 23.32 14.79 -49.61
CA ARG A 153 24.39 13.89 -49.12
C ARG A 153 25.34 13.38 -50.21
N GLN A 154 25.24 13.84 -51.46
CA GLN A 154 26.12 13.39 -52.56
C GLN A 154 26.86 14.51 -53.30
N ARG A 155 27.05 15.70 -52.71
CA ARG A 155 27.87 16.76 -53.32
C ARG A 155 29.04 17.24 -52.46
N PHE A 156 29.62 16.33 -51.69
CA PHE A 156 30.94 16.50 -51.10
C PHE A 156 31.71 15.18 -51.18
N CYS A 157 32.17 14.87 -52.38
CA CYS A 157 33.40 14.12 -52.69
C CYS A 157 33.92 14.70 -54.01
#